data_AF-A0A3D4DH56-F1
#
_entry.id   AF-A0A3D4DH56-F1
#
_cell.length_a   1.000
_cell.length_b   1.000
_cell.length_c   1.000
_cell.angle_alpha   90.00
_cell.angle_beta   90.00
_cell.angle_gamma   90.00
#
_symmetry.space_group_name_H-M   'P 1'
#
loop_
_entity.id
_entity.type
_entity.pdbx_description
1 polymer ?
#
loop_
_entity_poly.entity_id
_entity_poly.type
_entity_poly.pdbx_seq_one_letter_code
_entity_poly.pdbx_strand_id
1 'polypeptide(L)'
;MKLCIVRHHFFLWFLIDKPELLPFEGNWNTLIVLANESGRILSDITKHGNIIHVEKYGLEIDFKTFMNILNVPNSSIADLVNHSQNLILHSDDEYSVAKFAKTHNLVYGYVFNPTTNNLFYYVVNRTYPFQFDRGVFIDPNNPF
;
A
#
# COMPACT_ATOMS: atom_id res chain seq x y z
N MET A 1 10.82 -0.72 5.59
CA MET A 1 10.37 0.24 4.53
C MET A 1 10.68 1.67 4.95
N LYS A 2 10.59 2.67 4.07
CA LYS A 2 10.80 4.08 4.43
C LYS A 2 9.95 5.05 3.61
N LEU A 3 9.68 6.23 4.16
CA LEU A 3 9.09 7.35 3.43
C LEU A 3 10.16 8.09 2.62
N CYS A 4 9.81 8.45 1.39
CA CYS A 4 10.64 9.24 0.50
C CYS A 4 9.80 10.32 -0.19
N ILE A 5 10.45 11.42 -0.54
CA ILE A 5 9.92 12.41 -1.47
C ILE A 5 10.39 12.02 -2.86
N VAL A 6 9.50 12.10 -3.86
CA VAL A 6 9.86 11.87 -5.25
C VAL A 6 10.20 13.20 -5.90
N ARG A 7 11.38 13.29 -6.50
CA ARG A 7 11.77 14.40 -7.37
C ARG A 7 11.95 13.88 -8.79
N HIS A 8 11.14 14.41 -9.71
CA HIS A 8 11.29 14.15 -11.13
C HIS A 8 12.35 15.08 -11.71
N HIS A 9 13.33 14.50 -12.39
CA HIS A 9 14.29 15.26 -13.20
C HIS A 9 13.87 15.20 -14.65
N PHE A 10 13.22 16.26 -15.13
CA PHE A 10 12.92 16.40 -16.55
C PHE A 10 14.16 16.95 -17.27
N PHE A 11 15.02 16.06 -17.77
CA PHE A 11 16.02 16.47 -18.76
C PHE A 11 15.31 16.67 -20.10
N LEU A 12 15.44 17.89 -20.67
CA LEU A 12 15.06 18.17 -22.06
C LEU A 12 15.64 17.03 -22.92
N TRP A 13 14.77 16.34 -23.68
CA TRP A 13 14.97 15.09 -24.44
C TRP A 13 14.31 13.81 -23.83
N PHE A 14 13.04 13.91 -23.48
CA PHE A 14 11.96 12.92 -23.66
C PHE A 14 12.09 11.41 -23.33
N LEU A 15 13.19 10.86 -22.81
CA LEU A 15 13.32 9.38 -22.80
C LEU A 15 13.66 8.70 -21.49
N ILE A 16 14.03 9.42 -20.41
CA ILE A 16 14.29 8.76 -19.13
C ILE A 16 13.84 9.65 -17.96
N ASP A 17 12.62 9.43 -17.47
CA ASP A 17 12.26 9.83 -16.11
C ASP A 17 12.90 8.84 -15.14
N LYS A 18 13.96 9.29 -14.45
CA LYS A 18 14.47 8.58 -13.27
C LYS A 18 13.99 9.35 -12.06
N PRO A 19 12.90 8.93 -11.39
CA PRO A 19 12.50 9.53 -10.14
C PRO A 19 13.63 9.38 -9.13
N GLU A 20 14.11 10.50 -8.60
CA GLU A 20 15.04 10.52 -7.48
C GLU A 20 14.25 10.42 -6.17
N LEU A 21 14.64 9.47 -5.31
CA LEU A 21 14.06 9.30 -3.99
C LEU A 21 14.90 10.05 -2.96
N LEU A 22 14.34 11.14 -2.43
CA LEU A 22 14.94 11.93 -1.37
C LEU A 22 14.38 11.51 -0.01
N PRO A 23 15.13 11.69 1.09
CA PRO A 23 14.62 11.45 2.44
C PRO A 23 13.36 12.28 2.70
N PHE A 24 12.43 11.70 3.46
CA PHE A 24 11.27 12.43 3.93
C PHE A 24 11.64 13.38 5.08
N GLU A 25 11.34 14.67 4.90
CA GLU A 25 11.71 15.74 5.85
C GLU A 25 10.53 16.22 6.73
N GLY A 26 9.42 15.47 6.77
CA GLY A 26 8.24 15.83 7.57
C GLY A 26 7.21 16.73 6.87
N ASN A 27 7.49 17.18 5.65
CA ASN A 27 6.56 18.01 4.87
C ASN A 27 5.54 17.15 4.11
N TRP A 28 4.29 17.15 4.57
CA TRP A 28 3.17 16.40 3.97
C TRP A 28 2.52 17.08 2.76
N ASN A 29 2.99 18.27 2.36
CA ASN A 29 2.48 19.00 1.19
C ASN A 29 3.21 18.65 -0.11
N THR A 30 4.04 17.60 -0.11
CA THR A 30 4.75 17.10 -1.28
C THR A 30 4.30 15.69 -1.63
N LEU A 31 4.65 15.21 -2.82
CA LEU A 31 4.38 13.83 -3.21
C LEU A 31 5.29 12.89 -2.41
N ILE A 32 4.67 12.09 -1.54
CA ILE A 32 5.35 11.14 -0.66
C ILE A 32 5.05 9.74 -1.15
N VAL A 33 6.10 8.92 -1.17
CA VAL A 33 6.00 7.51 -1.50
C VAL A 33 6.58 6.66 -0.38
N LEU A 34 6.05 5.45 -0.25
CA LEU A 34 6.64 4.39 0.52
C LEU A 34 7.57 3.59 -0.37
N ALA A 35 8.83 3.44 0.03
CA ALA A 35 9.84 2.67 -0.69
C ALA A 35 10.40 1.54 0.18
N ASN A 36 10.85 0.46 -0.46
CA ASN A 36 11.65 -0.57 0.19
C ASN A 36 13.13 -0.17 0.26
N GLU A 37 13.96 -1.05 0.83
CA GLU A 37 15.41 -0.83 0.98
C GLU A 37 16.14 -0.78 -0.37
N SER A 38 15.62 -1.45 -1.41
CA SER A 38 16.18 -1.42 -2.76
C SER A 38 15.80 -0.16 -3.55
N GLY A 39 15.12 0.81 -2.94
CA GLY A 39 14.65 2.03 -3.62
C GLY A 39 13.47 1.80 -4.57
N ARG A 40 12.80 0.66 -4.50
CA ARG A 40 11.57 0.40 -5.24
C ARG A 40 10.40 1.09 -4.56
N ILE A 41 9.66 1.89 -5.31
CA ILE A 41 8.40 2.49 -4.87
C ILE A 41 7.35 1.39 -4.70
N LEU A 42 6.77 1.32 -3.49
CA LEU A 42 5.74 0.37 -3.11
C LEU A 42 4.35 0.98 -3.28
N SER A 43 4.14 2.22 -2.84
CA SER A 43 2.87 2.93 -2.94
C SER A 43 3.08 4.44 -2.77
N ASP A 44 2.19 5.23 -3.35
CA ASP A 44 1.98 6.62 -2.92
C ASP A 44 1.37 6.64 -1.52
N ILE A 45 1.68 7.70 -0.77
CA ILE A 45 1.21 7.91 0.60
C ILE A 45 0.55 9.28 0.69
N THR A 46 -0.70 9.30 1.15
CA THR A 46 -1.40 10.55 1.46
C THR A 46 -1.78 10.59 2.94
N LYS A 47 -1.93 11.80 3.47
CA LYS A 47 -2.29 12.02 4.88
C LYS A 47 -3.52 12.90 4.96
N HIS A 48 -4.58 12.38 5.57
CA HIS A 48 -5.82 13.10 5.81
C HIS A 48 -6.06 13.17 7.33
N GLY A 49 -5.77 14.34 7.92
CA GLY A 49 -5.80 14.49 9.37
C GLY A 49 -4.80 13.57 10.07
N ASN A 50 -5.30 12.63 10.87
CA ASN A 50 -4.50 11.61 11.57
C ASN A 50 -4.49 10.25 10.84
N ILE A 51 -5.07 10.14 9.65
CA ILE A 51 -5.10 8.90 8.88
C ILE A 51 -4.08 8.99 7.75
N ILE A 52 -3.31 7.92 7.61
CA ILE A 52 -2.40 7.69 6.48
C ILE A 52 -3.07 6.71 5.54
N HIS A 53 -3.12 7.07 4.26
CA HIS A 53 -3.62 6.21 3.20
C HIS A 53 -2.45 5.63 2.43
N VAL A 54 -2.44 4.31 2.28
CA VAL A 54 -1.49 3.59 1.44
C VAL A 54 -2.18 3.26 0.12
N GLU A 55 -2.13 4.22 -0.80
CA GLU A 55 -3.00 4.31 -1.99
C GLU A 55 -3.10 3.01 -2.78
N LYS A 56 -1.97 2.39 -3.12
CA LYS A 56 -1.92 1.17 -3.94
C LYS A 56 -2.64 -0.02 -3.30
N TYR A 57 -2.70 -0.05 -1.97
CA TYR A 57 -3.25 -1.15 -1.19
C TYR A 57 -4.60 -0.78 -0.55
N GLY A 58 -5.09 0.44 -0.75
CA GLY A 58 -6.35 0.93 -0.18
C GLY A 58 -6.38 0.86 1.35
N LEU A 59 -5.23 0.91 2.02
CA LEU A 59 -5.13 0.78 3.48
C LEU A 59 -5.29 2.14 4.14
N GLU A 60 -5.96 2.17 5.29
CA GLU A 60 -6.12 3.33 6.15
C GLU A 60 -5.55 3.02 7.53
N ILE A 61 -4.54 3.78 7.95
CA ILE A 61 -3.77 3.49 9.16
C ILE A 61 -3.65 4.77 9.98
N ASP A 62 -3.86 4.68 11.29
CA ASP A 62 -3.57 5.81 12.19
C ASP A 62 -2.10 6.23 12.05
N PHE A 63 -1.87 7.54 11.99
CA PHE A 63 -0.56 8.13 11.78
C PHE A 63 0.49 7.63 12.77
N LYS A 64 0.15 7.52 14.06
CA LYS A 64 1.08 7.04 15.09
C LYS A 64 1.43 5.57 14.85
N THR A 65 0.42 4.75 14.56
CA THR A 65 0.62 3.33 14.25
C THR A 65 1.48 3.14 13.00
N PHE A 66 1.20 3.91 11.95
CA PHE A 66 1.97 3.88 10.70
C PHE A 66 3.45 4.21 10.95
N MET A 67 3.74 5.32 11.64
CA MET A 67 5.12 5.70 11.96
C MET A 67 5.82 4.67 12.84
N ASN A 68 5.10 4.05 13.78
CA ASN A 68 5.66 2.97 14.60
C ASN A 68 6.07 1.76 13.75
N ILE A 69 5.21 1.34 12.80
CA ILE A 69 5.52 0.22 11.89
C ILE A 69 6.77 0.55 11.05
N LEU A 70 6.89 1.77 10.52
CA LEU A 70 8.04 2.16 9.73
C LEU A 70 9.36 2.16 10.52
N ASN A 71 9.31 2.40 11.82
CA ASN A 71 10.47 2.35 12.70
C ASN A 71 10.91 0.93 13.08
N VAL A 72 10.07 -0.09 12.82
CA VAL A 72 10.44 -1.49 13.03
C VAL A 72 11.36 -1.94 11.90
N PRO A 73 12.57 -2.48 12.21
CA PRO A 73 13.44 -3.08 11.21
C PRO A 73 12.73 -4.19 10.44
N ASN A 74 12.96 -4.28 9.14
CA ASN A 74 12.35 -5.28 8.26
C ASN A 74 10.80 -5.24 8.19
N SER A 75 10.18 -4.12 8.58
CA SER A 75 8.73 -3.92 8.38
C SER A 75 8.33 -4.10 6.92
N SER A 76 7.14 -4.65 6.71
CA SER A 76 6.58 -5.07 5.43
C SER A 76 5.18 -4.50 5.20
N ILE A 77 4.67 -4.62 3.96
CA ILE A 77 3.28 -4.22 3.67
C ILE A 77 2.29 -5.10 4.45
N ALA A 78 2.62 -6.36 4.73
CA ALA A 78 1.76 -7.22 5.55
C ALA A 78 1.54 -6.64 6.97
N ASP A 79 2.56 -5.99 7.55
CA ASP A 79 2.42 -5.31 8.83
C ASP A 79 1.44 -4.13 8.75
N LEU A 80 1.45 -3.41 7.62
CA LEU A 80 0.50 -2.33 7.35
C LEU A 80 -0.92 -2.87 7.18
N VAL A 81 -1.11 -3.99 6.48
CA VAL A 81 -2.42 -4.65 6.32
C VAL A 81 -2.98 -5.02 7.69
N ASN A 82 -2.19 -5.67 8.54
CA ASN A 82 -2.61 -6.13 9.87
C ASN A 82 -3.03 -5.01 10.83
N HIS A 83 -2.57 -3.78 10.59
CA HIS A 83 -2.89 -2.61 11.41
C HIS A 83 -3.84 -1.62 10.72
N SER A 84 -4.38 -1.99 9.56
CA SER A 84 -5.30 -1.16 8.79
C SER A 84 -6.66 -1.10 9.49
N GLN A 85 -7.16 0.11 9.73
CA GLN A 85 -8.44 0.36 10.40
C GLN A 85 -9.63 -0.08 9.55
N ASN A 86 -9.45 -0.10 8.23
CA ASN A 86 -10.47 -0.51 7.28
C ASN A 86 -10.35 -1.98 6.85
N LEU A 87 -9.55 -2.80 7.53
CA LEU A 87 -9.46 -4.24 7.26
C LEU A 87 -10.75 -4.95 7.66
N ILE A 88 -11.32 -5.74 6.75
CA ILE A 88 -12.52 -6.57 7.01
C ILE A 88 -12.11 -8.00 7.32
N LEU A 89 -11.25 -8.56 6.47
CA LEU A 89 -10.83 -9.96 6.54
C LEU A 89 -9.41 -10.09 5.97
N HIS A 90 -8.64 -11.02 6.52
CA HIS A 90 -7.40 -11.49 5.91
C HIS A 90 -7.22 -13.00 6.11
N SER A 91 -6.50 -13.66 5.21
CA SER A 91 -6.13 -15.08 5.30
C SER A 91 -4.98 -15.40 4.33
N ASP A 92 -4.29 -16.51 4.57
CA ASP A 92 -3.37 -17.13 3.62
C ASP A 92 -4.08 -18.04 2.60
N ASP A 93 -5.36 -18.36 2.80
CA ASP A 93 -6.20 -19.07 1.83
C ASP A 93 -6.92 -18.09 0.89
N GLU A 94 -6.43 -17.98 -0.34
CA GLU A 94 -7.02 -17.15 -1.39
C GLU A 94 -8.49 -17.47 -1.61
N TYR A 95 -8.85 -18.76 -1.65
CA TYR A 95 -10.19 -19.18 -2.06
C TYR A 95 -11.24 -18.69 -1.05
N SER A 96 -10.93 -18.80 0.25
CA SER A 96 -11.81 -18.29 1.31
C SER A 96 -12.00 -16.78 1.21
N VAL A 97 -10.93 -16.02 0.96
CA VAL A 97 -10.99 -14.55 0.82
C VAL A 97 -11.74 -14.15 -0.44
N ALA A 98 -11.45 -14.77 -1.59
CA ALA A 98 -12.11 -14.52 -2.86
C ALA A 98 -13.61 -14.84 -2.79
N LYS A 99 -13.99 -15.96 -2.16
CA LYS A 99 -15.40 -16.33 -1.94
C LYS A 99 -16.12 -15.32 -1.05
N PHE A 100 -15.48 -14.86 0.02
CA PHE A 100 -16.03 -13.81 0.88
C PHE A 100 -16.24 -12.52 0.09
N ALA A 101 -15.22 -12.07 -0.64
CA ALA A 101 -15.26 -10.85 -1.44
C ALA A 101 -16.37 -10.93 -2.50
N LYS A 102 -16.48 -12.04 -3.23
CA LYS A 102 -17.56 -12.29 -4.20
C LYS A 102 -18.95 -12.18 -3.58
N THR A 103 -19.15 -12.83 -2.44
CA THR A 103 -20.46 -12.87 -1.77
C THR A 103 -20.93 -11.48 -1.33
N HIS A 104 -19.99 -10.58 -1.02
CA HIS A 104 -20.27 -9.22 -0.56
C HIS A 104 -20.04 -8.16 -1.65
N ASN A 105 -19.75 -8.57 -2.89
CA ASN A 105 -19.42 -7.69 -4.00
C ASN A 105 -18.29 -6.69 -3.68
N LEU A 106 -17.27 -7.17 -2.96
CA LEU A 106 -16.07 -6.45 -2.57
C LEU A 106 -14.90 -6.89 -3.44
N VAL A 107 -13.79 -6.17 -3.35
CA VAL A 107 -12.54 -6.53 -4.03
C VAL A 107 -11.51 -6.95 -2.99
N TYR A 108 -10.70 -7.96 -3.30
CA TYR A 108 -9.62 -8.41 -2.43
C TYR A 108 -8.26 -8.09 -3.03
N GLY A 109 -7.27 -7.88 -2.17
CA GLY A 109 -5.88 -7.70 -2.55
C GLY A 109 -5.00 -8.79 -1.97
N TYR A 110 -3.73 -8.80 -2.34
CA TYR A 110 -2.73 -9.67 -1.73
C TYR A 110 -1.39 -8.96 -1.52
N VAL A 111 -0.65 -9.42 -0.51
CA VAL A 111 0.71 -8.99 -0.20
C VAL A 111 1.56 -10.18 0.18
N PHE A 112 2.86 -10.14 -0.11
CA PHE A 112 3.78 -11.15 0.38
C PHE A 112 4.13 -10.86 1.85
N ASN A 113 3.95 -11.87 2.72
CA ASN A 113 4.37 -11.80 4.11
C ASN A 113 5.74 -12.47 4.26
N PRO A 114 6.81 -11.70 4.53
CA PRO A 114 8.15 -12.27 4.65
C PRO A 114 8.33 -13.12 5.92
N THR A 115 7.51 -12.93 6.96
CA THR A 115 7.59 -13.70 8.21
C THR A 115 7.08 -15.12 8.03
N THR A 116 5.98 -15.31 7.31
CA THR A 116 5.39 -16.63 7.03
C THR A 116 5.83 -17.20 5.70
N ASN A 117 6.55 -16.42 4.88
CA ASN A 117 6.98 -16.76 3.53
C ASN A 117 5.82 -17.15 2.59
N ASN A 118 4.64 -16.57 2.81
CA ASN A 118 3.41 -16.87 2.06
C ASN A 118 2.73 -15.59 1.56
N LEU A 119 1.84 -15.75 0.58
CA LEU A 119 0.91 -14.69 0.19
C LEU A 119 -0.18 -14.53 1.25
N PHE A 120 -0.51 -13.28 1.52
CA PHE A 120 -1.53 -12.86 2.47
C PHE A 120 -2.60 -12.08 1.72
N TYR A 121 -3.79 -12.65 1.66
CA TYR A 121 -4.95 -12.11 0.96
C TYR A 121 -5.81 -11.34 1.95
N TYR A 122 -6.39 -10.24 1.51
CA TYR A 122 -7.14 -9.36 2.39
C TYR A 122 -8.27 -8.61 1.67
N VAL A 123 -9.28 -8.23 2.43
CA VAL A 123 -10.38 -7.38 1.99
C VAL A 123 -10.44 -6.17 2.89
N VAL A 124 -10.54 -4.99 2.28
CA VAL A 124 -10.72 -3.72 2.99
C VAL A 124 -12.08 -3.10 2.68
N ASN A 125 -12.61 -2.35 3.64
CA ASN A 125 -13.72 -1.44 3.41
C ASN A 125 -13.20 -0.18 2.71
N ARG A 126 -13.74 0.11 1.52
CA ARG A 126 -13.30 1.26 0.72
C ARG A 126 -14.07 2.51 1.16
N THR A 127 -13.48 3.27 2.06
CA THR A 127 -14.03 4.52 2.61
C THR A 127 -13.61 5.77 1.83
N TYR A 128 -12.61 5.66 0.95
CA TYR A 128 -12.13 6.75 0.11
C TYR A 128 -11.77 6.27 -1.31
N PRO A 129 -12.03 7.07 -2.37
CA PRO A 129 -11.61 6.77 -3.73
C PRO A 129 -10.10 7.01 -3.92
N PHE A 130 -9.31 5.94 -4.00
CA PHE A 130 -7.89 6.03 -4.38
C PHE A 130 -7.73 6.08 -5.92
N GLN A 131 -6.70 6.77 -6.41
CA GLN A 131 -6.58 7.18 -7.82
C GLN A 131 -6.13 6.08 -8.81
N PHE A 132 -5.87 4.84 -8.37
CA PHE A 132 -5.28 3.82 -9.26
C PHE A 132 -5.94 2.44 -9.20
N ASP A 133 -6.50 2.04 -10.34
CA ASP A 133 -6.94 0.68 -10.70
C ASP A 133 -5.76 -0.27 -11.02
N ARG A 134 -4.52 0.14 -10.73
CA ARG A 134 -3.29 -0.66 -10.94
C ARG A 134 -2.74 -1.26 -9.64
N GLY A 135 -3.40 -1.00 -8.51
CA GLY A 135 -3.19 -1.73 -7.28
C GLY A 135 -3.56 -3.19 -7.51
N VAL A 136 -2.81 -4.10 -6.89
CA VAL A 136 -3.06 -5.54 -7.00
C VAL A 136 -4.36 -5.85 -6.28
N PHE A 137 -5.44 -5.80 -7.03
CA PHE A 137 -6.80 -6.04 -6.59
C PHE A 137 -7.40 -7.02 -7.59
N ILE A 138 -7.58 -8.26 -7.15
CA ILE A 138 -8.18 -9.28 -7.99
C ILE A 138 -9.69 -9.09 -7.82
N ASP A 139 -10.37 -8.78 -8.92
CA ASP A 139 -11.83 -8.81 -8.96
C ASP A 139 -12.26 -10.26 -8.70
N PRO A 140 -12.98 -10.57 -7.60
CA PRO A 140 -13.42 -11.92 -7.32
C PRO A 140 -14.50 -12.43 -8.30
N ASN A 141 -15.01 -11.55 -9.17
CA ASN A 141 -15.86 -11.93 -10.30
C ASN A 141 -15.06 -12.18 -11.59
N ASN A 142 -13.75 -11.93 -11.60
CA ASN A 142 -12.88 -12.22 -12.74
C ASN A 142 -12.56 -13.73 -12.78
N PRO A 143 -12.91 -14.46 -13.86
CA PRO A 143 -12.68 -15.90 -13.95
C PRO A 143 -11.23 -16.29 -14.34
N PHE A 144 -10.30 -15.33 -14.44
CA PHE A 144 -8.93 -15.52 -14.90
C PHE A 144 -7.91 -15.49 -13.76
#